data_AF-A0AAJ2EK04-F1
#
_entry.id   AF-A0AAJ2EK04-F1
#
_cell.length_a   1.000
_cell.length_b   1.000
_cell.length_c   1.000
_cell.angle_alpha   90.00
_cell.angle_beta   90.00
_cell.angle_gamma   90.00
#
_symmetry.space_group_name_H-M   'P 1'
#
loop_
_entity.id
_entity.type
_entity.pdbx_description
1 polymer ?
#
loop_
_entity_poly.entity_id
_entity_poly.type
_entity_poly.pdbx_seq_one_letter_code
_entity_poly.pdbx_strand_id
1 'polypeptide(L)'
;MRKWIVTGTLAAAVSAACVSTPSLDGSFGAPSFGALQDMCGTSSTDWGADAQSVYSAFFDAYVAERRGGLSKERFCVFQAGIADRHRAYVNNPGPEAQSAWANFLLDQRAQALSWRAAVDPTLRAG
;
A
#
# COMPACT_ATOMS: atom_id res chain seq x y z
N MET A 1 34.21 1.48 51.38
CA MET A 1 32.82 1.96 51.19
C MET A 1 32.82 2.93 50.01
N ARG A 2 32.05 2.61 48.97
CA ARG A 2 32.20 3.12 47.59
C ARG A 2 31.29 4.33 47.38
N LYS A 3 31.87 5.45 46.94
CA LYS A 3 31.22 6.72 46.59
C LYS A 3 30.26 6.52 45.41
N TRP A 4 29.04 7.03 45.52
CA TRP A 4 28.05 7.13 44.44
C TRP A 4 27.92 8.58 44.00
N ILE A 5 28.25 8.86 42.74
CA ILE A 5 28.03 10.16 42.10
C ILE A 5 27.69 9.91 40.61
N VAL A 6 26.59 10.54 40.17
CA VAL A 6 26.30 11.13 38.85
C VAL A 6 25.65 10.28 37.74
N THR A 7 24.36 10.62 37.54
CA THR A 7 23.79 11.25 36.32
C THR A 7 23.39 10.39 35.13
N GLY A 8 22.07 10.26 34.96
CA GLY A 8 21.31 10.75 33.81
C GLY A 8 21.54 10.09 32.45
N THR A 9 20.49 9.49 31.89
CA THR A 9 20.12 9.66 30.47
C THR A 9 18.70 9.18 30.22
N LEU A 10 18.00 9.97 29.40
CA LEU A 10 16.70 9.75 28.80
C LEU A 10 16.44 8.30 28.37
N ALA A 11 15.27 7.77 28.71
CA ALA A 11 14.57 6.86 27.82
C ALA A 11 13.30 7.58 27.37
N ALA A 12 13.37 8.24 26.21
CA ALA A 12 12.18 8.65 25.48
C ALA A 12 11.36 7.39 25.22
N ALA A 13 10.20 7.28 25.86
CA ALA A 13 9.17 6.35 25.47
C ALA A 13 8.68 6.79 24.08
N VAL A 14 9.30 6.22 23.05
CA VAL A 14 8.94 6.48 21.66
C VAL A 14 7.49 6.05 21.49
N SER A 15 6.67 7.03 21.13
CA SER A 15 5.27 6.89 20.73
C SER A 15 5.18 6.05 19.45
N ALA A 16 5.32 4.73 19.56
CA ALA A 16 4.89 3.81 18.51
C ALA A 16 3.44 3.42 18.82
N ALA A 17 2.51 4.35 18.60
CA ALA A 17 1.14 3.94 18.35
C ALA A 17 1.17 3.16 17.04
N CYS A 18 1.15 1.83 17.15
CA CYS A 18 1.25 0.89 16.05
C CYS A 18 0.15 1.16 15.02
N VAL A 19 0.45 1.88 13.95
CA VAL A 19 -0.22 1.65 12.67
C VAL A 19 0.28 0.28 12.21
N SER A 20 -0.45 -0.76 12.59
CA SER A 20 -0.24 -2.10 12.06
C SER A 20 -0.40 -2.02 10.54
N THR A 21 0.71 -2.15 9.81
CA THR A 21 0.68 -2.34 8.37
C THR A 21 -0.21 -3.55 8.08
N PRO A 22 -1.23 -3.40 7.21
CA PRO A 22 -2.08 -4.52 6.83
C PRO A 22 -1.24 -5.71 6.37
N SER A 23 -1.44 -6.90 6.96
CA SER A 23 -0.72 -8.11 6.53
C SER A 23 -1.01 -8.42 5.06
N LEU A 24 0.00 -8.86 4.31
CA LEU A 24 -0.15 -9.34 2.94
C LEU A 24 -0.98 -10.64 2.87
N ASP A 25 -1.09 -11.38 3.98
CA ASP A 25 -1.94 -12.57 4.08
C ASP A 25 -3.44 -12.24 4.16
N GLY A 26 -3.78 -10.95 4.25
CA GLY A 26 -5.15 -10.50 4.48
C GLY A 26 -5.55 -10.56 5.95
N SER A 27 -6.82 -10.25 6.21
CA SER A 27 -7.41 -10.30 7.55
C SER A 27 -8.88 -10.68 7.46
N PHE A 28 -9.57 -10.76 8.61
CA PHE A 28 -10.99 -11.09 8.63
C PHE A 28 -11.79 -10.03 7.83
N GLY A 29 -12.20 -10.38 6.61
CA GLY A 29 -12.94 -9.50 5.69
C GLY A 29 -12.10 -8.72 4.67
N ALA A 30 -10.77 -8.88 4.66
CA ALA A 30 -9.87 -8.30 3.67
C ALA A 30 -9.14 -9.41 2.89
N PRO A 31 -9.18 -9.42 1.54
CA PRO A 31 -8.46 -10.41 0.74
C PRO A 31 -6.95 -10.28 0.95
N SER A 32 -6.24 -11.40 0.83
CA SER A 32 -4.77 -11.40 0.77
C SER A 32 -4.27 -10.69 -0.48
N PHE A 33 -3.01 -10.27 -0.48
CA PHE A 33 -2.40 -9.63 -1.63
C PHE A 33 -2.32 -10.57 -2.84
N GLY A 34 -2.09 -11.86 -2.61
CA GLY A 34 -2.18 -12.89 -3.67
C GLY A 34 -3.60 -12.97 -4.24
N ALA A 35 -4.62 -13.08 -3.37
CA ALA A 35 -6.01 -13.14 -3.82
C ALA A 35 -6.42 -11.89 -4.62
N LEU A 36 -5.96 -10.69 -4.22
CA LEU A 36 -6.20 -9.46 -4.98
C LEU A 36 -5.59 -9.48 -6.38
N GLN A 37 -4.41 -10.08 -6.56
CA GLN A 37 -3.76 -10.19 -7.87
C GLN A 37 -4.49 -11.21 -8.76
N ASP A 38 -4.93 -12.33 -8.19
CA ASP A 38 -5.63 -13.38 -8.91
C ASP A 38 -7.03 -12.95 -9.40
N MET A 39 -7.63 -11.95 -8.74
CA MET A 39 -8.96 -11.43 -9.06
C MET A 39 -9.13 -10.93 -10.49
N CYS A 40 -8.05 -10.61 -11.20
CA CYS A 40 -8.08 -10.10 -12.57
C CYS A 40 -7.49 -11.09 -13.59
N GLY A 41 -7.21 -12.33 -13.18
CA GLY A 41 -6.68 -13.38 -14.06
C GLY A 41 -5.25 -13.11 -14.57
N THR A 42 -4.54 -12.17 -13.94
CA THR A 42 -3.14 -11.85 -14.25
C THR A 42 -2.21 -12.67 -13.37
N SER A 43 -1.06 -13.08 -13.92
CA SER A 43 -0.02 -13.75 -13.12
C SER A 43 0.39 -12.90 -11.92
N SER A 44 0.50 -13.52 -10.75
CA SER A 44 1.05 -12.88 -9.55
C SER A 44 2.41 -12.27 -9.88
N THR A 45 2.56 -10.97 -9.60
CA THR A 45 3.81 -10.22 -9.77
C THR A 45 4.57 -10.25 -8.46
N ASP A 46 5.90 -10.42 -8.51
CA ASP A 46 6.76 -10.20 -7.35
C ASP A 46 7.05 -8.70 -7.23
N TRP A 47 6.58 -8.10 -6.14
CA TRP A 47 6.68 -6.66 -5.87
C TRP A 47 7.83 -6.32 -4.93
N GLY A 48 8.53 -7.31 -4.37
CA GLY A 48 9.65 -7.09 -3.44
C GLY A 48 9.33 -6.06 -2.35
N ALA A 49 10.16 -5.02 -2.25
CA ALA A 49 10.01 -3.96 -1.24
C ALA A 49 8.74 -3.10 -1.42
N ASP A 50 8.13 -3.08 -2.61
CA ASP A 50 6.95 -2.29 -2.91
C ASP A 50 5.62 -3.01 -2.59
N ALA A 51 5.68 -4.29 -2.20
CA ALA A 51 4.52 -5.15 -1.97
C ALA A 51 3.47 -4.49 -1.06
N GLN A 52 3.89 -3.90 0.06
CA GLN A 52 2.98 -3.25 1.00
C GLN A 52 2.28 -2.02 0.41
N SER A 53 3.02 -1.20 -0.33
CA SER A 53 2.51 0.01 -0.97
C SER A 53 1.52 -0.34 -2.08
N VAL A 54 1.82 -1.37 -2.87
CA VAL A 54 0.94 -1.85 -3.94
C VAL A 54 -0.29 -2.55 -3.39
N TYR A 55 -0.13 -3.41 -2.36
CA TYR A 55 -1.25 -4.03 -1.66
C TYR A 55 -2.23 -2.97 -1.14
N SER A 56 -1.73 -1.89 -0.55
CA SER A 56 -2.58 -0.81 -0.04
C SER A 56 -3.39 -0.14 -1.16
N ALA A 57 -2.74 0.15 -2.31
CA ALA A 57 -3.42 0.72 -3.48
C ALA A 57 -4.51 -0.23 -4.03
N PHE A 58 -4.18 -1.50 -4.16
CA PHE A 58 -5.12 -2.51 -4.66
C PHE A 58 -6.28 -2.73 -3.70
N PHE A 59 -6.01 -2.75 -2.40
CA PHE A 59 -7.03 -2.90 -1.37
C PHE A 59 -8.01 -1.72 -1.37
N ASP A 60 -7.53 -0.48 -1.45
CA ASP A 60 -8.42 0.69 -1.52
C ASP A 60 -9.30 0.67 -2.77
N ALA A 61 -8.73 0.34 -3.93
CA ALA A 61 -9.48 0.18 -5.17
C ALA A 61 -10.48 -0.99 -5.11
N TYR A 62 -10.12 -2.10 -4.45
CA TYR A 62 -11.00 -3.24 -4.22
C TYR A 62 -12.19 -2.88 -3.33
N VAL A 63 -11.98 -2.11 -2.26
CA VAL A 63 -13.09 -1.64 -1.42
C VAL A 63 -14.04 -0.76 -2.23
N ALA A 64 -13.51 0.09 -3.11
CA ALA A 64 -14.31 0.88 -4.04
C ALA A 64 -15.11 0.02 -5.01
N GLU A 65 -14.48 -1.00 -5.60
CA GLU A 65 -15.13 -1.95 -6.51
C GLU A 65 -16.26 -2.73 -5.83
N ARG A 66 -15.97 -3.31 -4.67
CA ARG A 66 -16.93 -4.11 -3.89
C ARG A 66 -18.14 -3.30 -3.41
N ARG A 67 -18.01 -1.98 -3.28
CA ARG A 67 -19.11 -1.06 -2.91
C ARG A 67 -19.75 -0.37 -4.12
N GLY A 68 -19.38 -0.73 -5.34
CA GLY A 68 -19.96 -0.20 -6.58
C GLY A 68 -19.45 1.18 -7.00
N GLY A 69 -18.39 1.70 -6.38
CA GLY A 69 -17.75 2.97 -6.77
C GLY A 69 -16.75 2.86 -7.91
N LEU A 70 -16.35 1.63 -8.25
CA LEU A 70 -15.45 1.32 -9.36
C LEU A 70 -15.99 0.07 -10.06
N SER A 71 -16.01 0.02 -11.40
CA SER A 71 -16.37 -1.22 -12.08
C SER A 71 -15.24 -2.24 -12.00
N LYS A 72 -15.58 -3.53 -12.03
CA LYS A 72 -14.60 -4.63 -12.05
C LYS A 72 -13.58 -4.49 -13.19
N GLU A 73 -14.02 -4.07 -14.37
CA GLU A 73 -13.16 -3.80 -15.52
C GLU A 73 -12.14 -2.70 -15.23
N ARG A 74 -12.57 -1.56 -14.66
CA ARG A 74 -11.68 -0.46 -14.31
C ARG A 74 -10.70 -0.84 -13.20
N PHE A 75 -11.13 -1.65 -12.24
CA PHE A 75 -10.25 -2.23 -11.22
C PHE A 75 -9.14 -3.09 -11.84
N CYS A 76 -9.48 -3.93 -12.82
CA CYS A 76 -8.47 -4.78 -13.48
C CYS A 76 -7.53 -3.99 -14.38
N VAL A 77 -8.03 -2.97 -15.10
CA VAL A 77 -7.17 -2.03 -15.85
C VAL A 77 -6.20 -1.30 -14.91
N PHE A 78 -6.67 -0.88 -13.73
CA PHE A 78 -5.83 -0.23 -12.72
C PHE A 78 -4.68 -1.15 -12.24
N GLN A 79 -4.98 -2.41 -11.90
CA GLN A 79 -3.93 -3.37 -11.52
C GLN A 79 -2.93 -3.61 -12.64
N ALA A 80 -3.40 -3.82 -13.87
CA ALA A 80 -2.55 -4.07 -15.03
C ALA A 80 -1.62 -2.88 -15.31
N GLY A 81 -2.13 -1.64 -15.25
CA GLY A 81 -1.33 -0.43 -15.46
C GLY A 81 -0.20 -0.27 -14.45
N ILE A 82 -0.45 -0.60 -13.18
CA ILE A 82 0.58 -0.59 -12.13
C ILE A 82 1.62 -1.69 -12.38
N ALA A 83 1.18 -2.90 -12.72
CA ALA A 83 2.08 -4.02 -13.01
C ALA A 83 2.97 -3.75 -14.24
N ASP A 84 2.43 -3.14 -15.28
CA ASP A 84 3.19 -2.78 -16.48
C ASP A 84 4.24 -1.70 -16.19
N ARG A 85 3.87 -0.68 -15.40
CA ARG A 85 4.81 0.38 -15.00
C ARG A 85 5.91 -0.14 -14.08
N HIS A 86 5.58 -1.03 -13.15
CA HIS A 86 6.55 -1.71 -12.31
C HIS A 86 7.50 -2.59 -13.12
N ARG A 87 6.98 -3.37 -14.08
CA ARG A 87 7.79 -4.19 -14.99
C ARG A 87 8.79 -3.35 -15.78
N ALA A 88 8.35 -2.19 -16.28
CA ALA A 88 9.24 -1.25 -16.97
C ALA A 88 10.35 -0.70 -16.06
N TYR A 89 10.03 -0.42 -14.79
CA TYR A 89 11.00 0.03 -13.78
C TYR A 89 12.05 -1.06 -13.46
N VAL A 90 11.61 -2.29 -13.14
CA VAL A 90 12.54 -3.38 -12.78
C VAL A 90 13.43 -3.82 -13.95
N ASN A 91 12.94 -3.68 -15.20
CA ASN A 91 13.71 -3.99 -16.40
C ASN A 91 14.78 -2.93 -16.73
N ASN A 92 14.65 -1.71 -16.20
CA ASN A 92 15.60 -0.62 -16.42
C ASN A 92 15.80 0.20 -15.13
N PRO A 93 16.48 -0.38 -14.12
CA PRO A 93 16.66 0.28 -12.83
C PRO A 93 17.66 1.43 -12.93
N GLY A 94 17.39 2.51 -12.18
CA GLY A 94 18.24 3.69 -12.08
C GLY A 94 17.59 4.75 -11.19
N PRO A 95 18.34 5.78 -10.73
CA PRO A 95 17.80 6.80 -9.82
C PRO A 95 16.57 7.53 -10.36
N GLU A 96 16.57 7.85 -11.66
CA GLU A 96 15.46 8.49 -12.35
C GLU A 96 14.25 7.55 -12.47
N ALA A 97 14.50 6.28 -12.82
CA ALA A 97 13.45 5.27 -12.94
C ALA A 97 12.80 4.96 -11.57
N GLN A 98 13.61 4.92 -10.51
CA GLN A 98 13.15 4.75 -9.14
C GLN A 98 12.27 5.94 -8.70
N SER A 99 12.72 7.17 -8.96
CA SER A 99 11.96 8.38 -8.64
C SER A 99 10.65 8.44 -9.43
N ALA A 100 10.68 8.08 -10.72
CA ALA A 100 9.50 8.02 -11.58
C ALA A 100 8.51 6.95 -11.13
N TRP A 101 8.99 5.79 -10.69
CA TRP A 101 8.17 4.72 -10.12
C TRP A 101 7.52 5.15 -8.81
N ALA A 102 8.30 5.72 -7.89
CA ALA A 102 7.80 6.17 -6.59
C ALA A 102 6.69 7.22 -6.75
N ASN A 103 6.91 8.24 -7.60
CA ASN A 103 5.91 9.27 -7.87
C ASN A 103 4.64 8.68 -8.50
N PHE A 104 4.80 7.82 -9.52
CA PHE A 104 3.68 7.14 -10.15
C PHE A 104 2.87 6.34 -9.12
N LEU A 105 3.51 5.53 -8.28
CA LEU A 105 2.81 4.70 -7.30
C LEU A 105 2.10 5.57 -6.25
N LEU A 106 2.69 6.69 -5.83
CA LEU A 106 2.03 7.66 -4.95
C LEU A 106 0.76 8.23 -5.58
N ASP A 107 0.80 8.60 -6.86
CA ASP A 107 -0.39 9.08 -7.58
C ASP A 107 -1.48 8.01 -7.67
N GLN A 108 -1.11 6.76 -7.96
CA GLN A 108 -2.06 5.65 -8.00
C GLN A 108 -2.69 5.37 -6.64
N ARG A 109 -1.93 5.49 -5.55
CA ARG A 109 -2.45 5.36 -4.18
C ARG A 109 -3.44 6.48 -3.86
N ALA A 110 -3.12 7.72 -4.23
CA ALA A 110 -4.02 8.85 -4.04
C ALA A 110 -5.33 8.64 -4.83
N GLN A 111 -5.24 8.15 -6.06
CA GLN A 111 -6.40 7.83 -6.88
C GLN A 111 -7.27 6.73 -6.24
N ALA A 112 -6.68 5.60 -5.84
CA ALA A 112 -7.40 4.50 -5.20
C ALA A 112 -8.08 4.94 -3.91
N LEU A 113 -7.39 5.72 -3.08
CA LEU A 113 -7.94 6.29 -1.86
C LEU A 113 -9.12 7.22 -2.15
N SER A 114 -9.05 8.02 -3.21
CA SER A 114 -10.16 8.90 -3.62
C SER A 114 -11.42 8.11 -3.99
N TRP A 115 -11.27 6.97 -4.68
CA TRP A 115 -12.40 6.09 -5.00
C TRP A 115 -12.98 5.44 -3.74
N ARG A 116 -12.12 4.99 -2.82
CA ARG A 116 -12.58 4.43 -1.55
C ARG A 116 -13.31 5.48 -0.72
N ALA A 117 -12.75 6.67 -0.60
CA ALA A 117 -13.39 7.79 0.10
C ALA A 117 -14.74 8.12 -0.53
N ALA A 118 -14.92 7.93 -1.84
CA ALA A 118 -16.20 8.14 -2.51
C ALA A 118 -17.34 7.26 -1.93
N VAL A 119 -17.02 6.01 -1.57
CA VAL A 119 -17.97 4.97 -1.10
C VAL A 119 -17.87 4.63 0.39
N ASP A 120 -16.93 5.23 1.10
CA ASP A 120 -16.70 5.05 2.53
C ASP A 120 -16.62 6.41 3.24
N PRO A 121 -17.75 6.92 3.77
CA PRO A 121 -17.80 8.23 4.43
C PRO A 121 -16.89 8.34 5.65
N THR A 122 -16.49 7.22 6.26
CA THR A 122 -15.60 7.21 7.44
C THR A 122 -14.21 7.73 7.13
N LEU A 123 -13.80 7.73 5.86
CA LEU A 123 -12.52 8.31 5.39
C LEU A 123 -12.61 9.80 5.04
N ARG A 124 -13.82 10.39 5.04
CA ARG A 124 -14.04 11.82 4.76
C ARG A 124 -14.06 12.69 6.00
N ALA A 125 -14.16 12.10 7.19
CA ALA A 125 -14.10 12.80 8.47
C ALA A 125 -12.64 13.01 8.87
N GLY A 126 -11.96 13.91 8.15
CA GLY A 126 -10.67 14.49 8.55
C GLY A 126 -10.86 15.85 9.20
#